data_AF-A0A6A9K4N2-F1
#
_entry.id   AF-A0A6A9K4N2-F1
#
_cell.length_a   1.000
_cell.length_b   1.000
_cell.length_c   1.000
_cell.angle_alpha   90.00
_cell.angle_beta   90.00
_cell.angle_gamma   90.00
#
_symmetry.space_group_name_H-M   'P 1'
#
loop_
_entity.id
_entity.type
_entity.pdbx_description
1 polymer ?
#
loop_
_entity_poly.entity_id
_entity_poly.type
_entity_poly.pdbx_seq_one_letter_code
_entity_poly.pdbx_strand_id
1 'polypeptide(L)'
;MTTHLITLVIKQPSDAQARQLMYQELLGLISRYGGEVTSKALEDESTLCELLVQMLPDDEVEQARKQVLELHAKRRRPGRLQSPASLKV
;
A
#
# COMPACT_ATOMS: atom_id res chain seq x y z
N MET A 1 15.29 -4.39 -8.90
CA MET A 1 15.32 -3.43 -7.79
C MET A 1 14.34 -3.90 -6.74
N THR A 2 14.71 -3.87 -5.45
CA THR A 2 13.82 -4.25 -4.35
C THR A 2 12.81 -3.12 -4.10
N THR A 3 11.52 -3.42 -4.21
CA THR A 3 10.47 -2.47 -3.85
C THR A 3 10.31 -2.44 -2.33
N HIS A 4 10.54 -1.28 -1.74
CA HIS A 4 10.33 -1.04 -0.31
C HIS A 4 8.91 -0.51 -0.11
N LEU A 5 8.08 -1.22 0.66
CA LEU A 5 6.68 -0.87 0.93
C LEU A 5 6.49 -0.63 2.43
N ILE A 6 5.64 0.34 2.77
CA ILE A 6 5.21 0.64 4.13
C ILE A 6 3.69 0.81 4.14
N THR A 7 3.03 0.35 5.21
CA THR A 7 1.60 0.63 5.47
C THR A 7 1.51 1.63 6.61
N LEU A 8 0.76 2.71 6.41
CA LEU A 8 0.58 3.79 7.39
C LEU A 8 -0.90 3.95 7.70
N VAL A 9 -1.23 4.00 9.00
CA VAL A 9 -2.56 4.38 9.49
C VAL A 9 -2.43 5.76 10.11
N ILE A 10 -3.15 6.74 9.57
CA ILE A 10 -3.01 8.15 9.94
C ILE A 10 -4.38 8.69 10.34
N LYS A 11 -4.51 9.15 11.59
CA LYS A 11 -5.71 9.84 12.05
C LYS A 11 -5.82 11.20 11.35
N GLN A 12 -6.91 11.43 10.64
CA GLN A 12 -7.13 12.66 9.90
C GLN A 12 -7.83 13.74 10.76
N PRO A 13 -7.68 15.03 10.41
CA PRO A 13 -8.47 16.10 11.01
C PRO A 13 -9.98 15.89 10.85
N SER A 14 -10.77 16.36 11.82
CA SER A 14 -12.24 16.34 11.71
C SER A 14 -12.77 17.36 10.71
N ASP A 15 -12.02 18.44 10.46
CA ASP A 15 -12.35 19.44 9.43
C ASP A 15 -12.00 18.94 8.02
N ALA A 16 -12.92 19.11 7.07
CA ALA A 16 -12.78 18.60 5.70
C ALA A 16 -11.68 19.31 4.91
N GLN A 17 -11.50 20.61 5.08
CA GLN A 17 -10.45 21.37 4.38
C GLN A 17 -9.08 20.98 4.90
N ALA A 18 -8.93 20.86 6.22
CA ALA A 18 -7.71 20.38 6.87
C ALA A 18 -7.35 18.95 6.42
N ARG A 19 -8.33 18.05 6.25
CA ARG A 19 -8.08 16.71 5.66
C ARG A 19 -7.51 16.78 4.25
N GLN A 20 -8.12 17.61 3.40
CA GLN A 20 -7.70 17.74 2.01
C GLN A 20 -6.29 18.32 1.91
N LEU A 21 -6.00 19.37 2.68
CA LEU A 21 -4.66 19.98 2.73
C LEU A 21 -3.62 18.99 3.25
N MET A 22 -3.91 18.28 4.35
CA MET A 22 -3.02 17.25 4.90
C MET A 22 -2.70 16.17 3.86
N TYR A 23 -3.70 15.71 3.11
CA TYR A 23 -3.50 14.70 2.08
C TYR A 23 -2.64 15.22 0.93
N GLN A 24 -2.84 16.46 0.48
CA GLN A 24 -2.03 17.08 -0.57
C GLN A 24 -0.56 17.24 -0.15
N GLU A 25 -0.31 17.73 1.06
CA GLU A 25 1.04 17.88 1.61
C GLU A 25 1.75 16.53 1.74
N LEU A 26 1.03 15.49 2.20
CA LEU A 26 1.57 14.14 2.30
C LEU A 26 1.95 13.57 0.93
N LEU A 27 1.10 13.75 -0.09
CA LEU A 27 1.41 13.34 -1.47
C LEU A 27 2.64 14.08 -2.01
N GLY A 28 2.72 15.39 -1.75
CA GLY A 28 3.88 16.21 -2.13
C GLY A 28 5.18 15.72 -1.49
N LEU A 29 5.13 15.39 -0.20
CA LEU A 29 6.27 14.82 0.53
C LEU A 29 6.72 13.48 -0.07
N ILE A 30 5.78 12.55 -0.27
CA ILE A 30 6.06 11.21 -0.81
C ILE A 30 6.71 11.31 -2.21
N SER A 31 6.10 12.11 -3.10
CA SER A 31 6.60 12.30 -4.46
C SER A 31 7.97 12.96 -4.50
N ARG A 32 8.24 13.95 -3.62
CA ARG A 32 9.54 14.65 -3.54
C ARG A 32 10.72 13.71 -3.32
N TYR A 33 10.52 12.59 -2.62
CA TYR A 33 11.55 11.60 -2.35
C TYR A 33 11.47 10.36 -3.27
N GLY A 34 10.72 10.45 -4.38
CA GLY A 34 10.59 9.37 -5.35
C GLY A 34 9.70 8.21 -4.91
N GLY A 35 8.89 8.41 -3.86
CA GLY A 35 7.87 7.46 -3.43
C GLY A 35 6.56 7.62 -4.21
N GLU A 36 5.69 6.63 -4.09
CA GLU A 36 4.36 6.62 -4.70
C GLU A 36 3.34 6.02 -3.71
N VAL A 37 2.15 6.62 -3.64
CA VAL A 37 1.02 6.00 -2.93
C VAL A 37 0.43 4.92 -3.82
N THR A 38 0.74 3.67 -3.50
CA THR A 38 0.34 2.49 -4.29
C THR A 38 -1.04 1.93 -3.93
N SER A 39 -1.59 2.33 -2.78
CA SER A 39 -2.92 1.90 -2.32
C SER A 39 -3.50 2.88 -1.31
N LYS A 40 -4.84 2.89 -1.21
CA LYS A 40 -5.62 3.60 -0.19
C LYS A 40 -6.73 2.68 0.28
N ALA A 41 -6.98 2.68 1.58
CA ALA A 41 -8.06 1.93 2.22
C ALA A 41 -9.15 2.88 2.73
N LEU A 42 -10.35 2.35 2.96
CA LEU A 42 -11.42 3.06 3.65
C LEU A 42 -11.13 3.15 5.16
N GLU A 43 -11.83 4.05 5.85
CA GLU A 43 -11.64 4.29 7.29
C GLU A 43 -11.94 3.04 8.12
N ASP A 44 -12.95 2.28 7.71
CA ASP A 44 -13.42 1.07 8.37
C ASP A 44 -12.59 -0.17 8.03
N GLU A 45 -11.67 -0.11 7.05
CA GLU A 45 -10.93 -1.29 6.58
C GLU A 45 -10.13 -1.96 7.71
N SER A 46 -9.53 -1.17 8.61
CA SER A 46 -8.77 -1.71 9.74
C SER A 46 -9.68 -2.42 10.74
N THR A 47 -10.82 -1.81 11.07
CA THR A 47 -11.83 -2.41 11.96
C THR A 47 -12.50 -3.62 11.31
N LEU A 48 -12.73 -3.59 10.01
CA LEU A 48 -13.25 -4.73 9.23
C LEU A 48 -12.26 -5.89 9.27
N CYS A 49 -10.96 -5.63 9.07
CA CYS A 49 -9.92 -6.67 9.18
C CYS A 49 -9.90 -7.29 10.59
N GLU A 50 -9.98 -6.48 11.64
CA GLU A 50 -10.04 -6.96 13.03
C GLU A 50 -11.28 -7.83 13.27
N LEU A 51 -12.45 -7.38 12.79
CA LEU A 51 -13.70 -8.13 12.91
C LEU A 51 -13.63 -9.47 12.16
N LEU A 52 -13.10 -9.48 10.95
CA LEU A 52 -12.93 -10.71 10.17
C LEU A 52 -11.98 -11.70 10.87
N VAL A 53 -10.89 -11.22 11.47
CA VAL A 53 -9.99 -12.08 12.25
C VAL A 53 -10.69 -12.69 13.47
N GLN A 54 -11.63 -11.97 14.09
CA GLN A 54 -12.40 -12.50 15.22
C GLN A 54 -13.51 -13.47 14.79
N MET A 55 -14.04 -13.33 13.57
CA MET A 55 -15.15 -14.14 13.06
C MET A 55 -14.69 -15.45 12.40
N LEU A 56 -13.49 -15.49 11.84
CA LEU A 56 -12.98 -16.62 11.08
C LEU A 56 -12.20 -17.61 11.98
N PRO A 57 -12.21 -18.91 11.65
CA PRO A 57 -11.30 -19.87 12.27
C PRO A 57 -9.82 -19.50 12.06
N ASP A 58 -8.98 -19.82 13.05
CA ASP A 58 -7.54 -19.49 13.02
C ASP A 58 -6.82 -20.05 11.78
N ASP A 59 -7.20 -21.24 11.32
CA ASP A 59 -6.59 -21.88 10.16
C ASP A 59 -6.89 -21.14 8.85
N GLU A 60 -8.10 -20.57 8.72
CA GLU A 60 -8.47 -19.74 7.57
C GLU A 60 -7.70 -18.41 7.59
N VAL A 61 -7.53 -17.80 8.77
CA VAL A 61 -6.73 -16.57 8.92
C VAL A 61 -5.28 -16.81 8.54
N GLU A 62 -4.67 -17.91 9.00
CA GLU A 62 -3.29 -18.26 8.65
C GLU A 62 -3.14 -18.61 7.17
N GLN A 63 -4.14 -19.26 6.56
CA GLN A 63 -4.15 -19.49 5.12
C GLN A 63 -4.23 -18.16 4.35
N ALA A 64 -5.07 -17.22 4.77
CA ALA A 64 -5.17 -15.89 4.16
C ALA A 64 -3.84 -15.13 4.26
N ARG A 65 -3.16 -15.18 5.41
CA ARG A 65 -1.81 -14.58 5.59
C ARG A 65 -0.80 -15.16 4.60
N LYS A 66 -0.77 -16.48 4.40
CA LYS A 66 0.10 -17.13 3.42
C LYS A 66 -0.18 -16.65 2.00
N GLN A 67 -1.46 -16.55 1.61
CA GLN A 67 -1.85 -16.05 0.30
C GLN A 67 -1.41 -14.59 0.08
N VAL A 68 -1.55 -13.72 1.09
CA VAL A 68 -1.08 -12.33 1.02
C VAL A 68 0.43 -12.26 0.81
N LEU A 69 1.20 -13.08 1.56
CA LEU A 69 2.66 -13.18 1.39
C LEU A 69 3.04 -13.60 -0.03
N GLU A 70 2.34 -14.59 -0.60
CA GLU A 70 2.56 -15.03 -1.97
C GLU A 70 2.20 -13.95 -3.00
N LEU A 71 1.10 -13.23 -2.81
CA LEU A 71 0.70 -12.12 -3.68
C LEU A 71 1.77 -11.02 -3.67
N HIS A 72 2.31 -10.69 -2.50
CA HIS A 72 3.40 -9.72 -2.36
C HIS A 72 4.69 -10.23 -3.02
N ALA A 73 5.01 -11.52 -2.90
CA ALA A 73 6.15 -12.13 -3.57
C ALA A 73 6.00 -12.16 -5.10
N LYS A 74 4.78 -12.40 -5.61
CA LYS A 74 4.45 -12.37 -7.06
C LYS A 74 4.53 -10.96 -7.62
N ARG A 75 3.99 -9.94 -6.92
CA ARG A 75 4.13 -8.53 -7.31
C ARG A 75 5.58 -8.05 -7.35
N ARG A 76 6.49 -8.65 -6.57
CA ARG A 76 7.93 -8.36 -6.59
C ARG A 76 8.69 -8.94 -7.78
N ARG A 77 8.09 -9.82 -8.61
CA ARG A 77 8.73 -10.31 -9.84
C ARG A 77 8.35 -9.38 -10.99
N PRO A 78 9.24 -8.48 -11.45
CA PRO A 78 8.92 -7.64 -12.58
C PRO A 78 8.77 -8.53 -13.81
N GLY A 79 7.61 -8.46 -14.44
CA GLY A 79 7.46 -8.87 -15.82
C GLY A 79 8.56 -8.19 -16.65
N ARG A 80 9.19 -8.99 -17.49
CA ARG A 80 10.25 -8.65 -18.44
C ARG A 80 9.80 -7.50 -19.35
N LEU A 81 9.92 -6.24 -18.89
CA LEU A 81 9.82 -5.08 -19.77
C LEU A 81 11.19 -4.79 -20.38
N GLN A 82 11.13 -4.60 -21.69
CA GLN A 82 12.22 -4.57 -22.65
C GLN A 82 13.28 -3.51 -22.32
N SER A 83 14.52 -3.86 -22.66
CA SER A 83 15.70 -3.00 -22.61
C SER A 83 15.40 -1.60 -23.19
N PRO A 84 15.81 -0.50 -22.52
CA PRO A 84 15.79 0.80 -23.17
C PRO A 84 16.82 0.79 -24.30
N ALA A 85 16.35 1.13 -25.50
CA ALA A 85 17.19 1.37 -26.66
C ALA A 85 18.24 2.45 -26.35
N SER A 86 19.45 2.25 -26.88
CA SER A 86 20.61 3.11 -26.74
C SER A 86 20.28 4.60 -26.93
N LEU A 87 20.54 5.40 -25.90
CA LEU A 87 20.83 6.83 -26.06
C LEU A 87 22.23 6.95 -26.66
N LYS A 88 22.31 7.28 -27.95
CA LYS A 88 23.53 7.85 -28.55
C LYS A 88 23.55 9.34 -28.18
N VAL A 89 24.63 9.75 -27.50
CA VAL A 89 25.10 11.14 -27.44
C VAL A 89 25.94 11.41 -28.68
#